data_AF-C8WXI3-F1
#
_entry.id   AF-C8WXI3-F1
#
_cell.length_a   1.000
_cell.length_b   1.000
_cell.length_c   1.000
_cell.angle_alpha   90.00
_cell.angle_beta   90.00
_cell.angle_gamma   90.00
#
_symmetry.space_group_name_H-M   'P 1'
#
loop_
_entity.id
_entity.type
_entity.pdbx_description
1 polymer ?
#
loop_
_entity_poly.entity_id
_entity_poly.type
_entity_poly.pdbx_seq_one_letter_code
_entity_poly.pdbx_strand_id
1 'polypeptide(L)'
;MKLAGAALVLFACTLIGLRVAQGYRDRPKALRQLLQALIELQSEVEYHATPIPQALRAVGTRLGGWCGSWLVDMANVLSRPADSPEIALQNVSLASATSGTLRDADAEPFLRLLRSIAVADRDHLQQPFLAARADLEAAIQAAQDEAIQGARLWQYLGALAGVFIVLLLL
;
A
#
# COMPACT_ATOMS: atom_id res chain seq x y z
N MET A 1 17.04 -1.53 42.92
CA MET A 1 17.31 -2.42 41.75
C MET A 1 16.04 -2.98 41.09
N LYS A 2 14.99 -3.40 41.83
CA LYS A 2 13.76 -3.97 41.25
C LYS A 2 12.89 -3.00 40.42
N LEU A 3 12.76 -1.72 40.83
CA LEU A 3 11.98 -0.72 40.09
C LEU A 3 12.58 -0.32 38.72
N ALA A 4 13.92 -0.29 38.61
CA ALA A 4 14.59 0.13 37.38
C ALA A 4 14.42 -0.90 36.24
N GLY A 5 14.45 -2.20 36.58
CA GLY A 5 14.17 -3.27 35.62
C GLY A 5 12.71 -3.27 35.14
N ALA A 6 11.76 -3.04 36.05
CA ALA A 6 10.34 -2.92 35.72
C ALA A 6 10.06 -1.74 34.76
N ALA A 7 10.69 -0.58 35.01
CA ALA A 7 10.57 0.58 34.15
C ALA A 7 11.14 0.33 32.74
N LEU A 8 12.27 -0.37 32.63
CA LEU A 8 12.91 -0.69 31.34
C LEU A 8 12.04 -1.63 30.49
N VAL A 9 11.44 -2.66 31.10
CA VAL A 9 10.56 -3.60 30.38
C VAL A 9 9.27 -2.91 29.94
N LEU A 10 8.66 -2.09 30.81
CA LEU A 10 7.50 -1.27 30.43
C LEU A 10 7.84 -0.35 29.26
N PHE A 11 9.00 0.31 29.29
CA PHE A 11 9.42 1.23 28.23
C PHE A 11 9.68 0.50 26.91
N ALA A 12 10.34 -0.66 26.94
CA ALA A 12 10.60 -1.49 25.76
C ALA A 12 9.31 -2.03 25.14
N CYS A 13 8.40 -2.58 25.94
CA CYS A 13 7.09 -3.06 25.47
C CYS A 13 6.25 -1.90 24.89
N THR A 14 6.26 -0.73 25.52
CA THR A 14 5.56 0.46 25.04
C THR A 14 6.14 0.93 23.70
N LEU A 15 7.47 0.98 23.55
CA LEU A 15 8.13 1.37 22.30
C LEU A 15 7.86 0.39 21.15
N ILE A 16 7.87 -0.92 21.43
CA ILE A 16 7.54 -1.95 20.44
C ILE A 16 6.07 -1.83 20.04
N GLY A 17 5.16 -1.65 21.00
CA GLY A 17 3.74 -1.45 20.72
C GLY A 17 3.45 -0.18 19.92
N LEU A 18 4.19 0.90 20.18
CA LEU A 18 4.10 2.15 19.41
C LEU A 18 4.62 1.98 17.98
N ARG A 19 5.74 1.28 17.78
CA ARG A 19 6.28 1.00 16.42
C ARG A 19 5.33 0.13 15.61
N VAL A 20 4.75 -0.90 16.21
CA VAL A 20 3.80 -1.77 15.52
C VAL A 20 2.52 -1.00 15.19
N ALA A 21 2.01 -0.18 16.11
CA ALA A 21 0.86 0.69 15.86
C ALA A 21 1.10 1.75 14.76
N GLN A 22 2.35 2.19 14.55
CA GLN A 22 2.71 3.07 13.42
C GLN A 22 2.60 2.35 12.08
N GLY A 23 3.11 1.13 11.95
CA GLY A 23 2.98 0.33 10.72
C GLY A 23 1.51 0.09 10.31
N TYR A 24 0.62 -0.12 11.29
CA TYR A 24 -0.82 -0.22 11.06
C TYR A 24 -1.47 1.07 10.57
N ARG A 25 -0.88 2.25 10.84
CA ARG A 25 -1.40 3.55 10.38
C ARG A 25 -0.89 3.94 9.00
N ASP A 26 0.27 3.43 8.61
CA ASP A 26 0.92 3.87 7.38
C ASP A 26 0.49 3.05 6.16
N ARG A 27 0.17 1.76 6.33
CA ARG A 27 -0.39 0.91 5.25
C ARG A 27 -1.71 1.46 4.66
N PRO A 28 -2.74 1.83 5.45
CA PRO A 28 -3.96 2.44 4.90
C PRO A 28 -3.71 3.76 4.17
N LYS A 29 -2.75 4.58 4.63
CA LYS A 29 -2.38 5.83 3.96
C LYS A 29 -1.73 5.56 2.61
N ALA A 30 -0.80 4.61 2.55
CA ALA A 30 -0.14 4.23 1.31
C ALA A 30 -1.15 3.67 0.28
N LEU A 31 -2.09 2.83 0.72
CA LEU A 31 -3.18 2.35 -0.16
C LEU A 31 -4.07 3.49 -0.69
N ARG A 32 -4.37 4.52 0.12
CA ARG A 32 -5.11 5.70 -0.34
C ARG A 32 -4.34 6.50 -1.38
N GLN A 33 -3.02 6.63 -1.24
CA GLN A 33 -2.19 7.28 -2.27
C GLN A 33 -2.22 6.49 -3.58
N LEU A 34 -2.23 5.15 -3.51
CA LEU A 34 -2.37 4.29 -4.68
C LEU A 34 -3.76 4.41 -5.33
N LEU A 35 -4.82 4.51 -4.53
CA LEU A 35 -6.18 4.79 -5.00
C LEU A 35 -6.27 6.17 -5.68
N GLN A 36 -5.67 7.21 -5.10
CA GLN A 36 -5.62 8.53 -5.72
C GLN A 36 -4.87 8.49 -7.06
N ALA A 37 -3.75 7.77 -7.11
CA ALA A 37 -2.99 7.58 -8.34
C ALA A 37 -3.82 6.87 -9.43
N LEU A 38 -4.63 5.88 -9.04
CA LEU A 38 -5.55 5.21 -9.95
C LEU A 38 -6.63 6.16 -10.50
N ILE A 39 -7.22 7.01 -9.65
CA ILE A 39 -8.24 8.00 -10.06
C ILE A 39 -7.64 9.02 -11.04
N GLU A 40 -6.43 9.51 -10.76
CA GLU A 40 -5.74 10.41 -11.69
C GLU A 40 -5.44 9.73 -13.03
N LEU A 41 -5.01 8.46 -13.00
CA LEU A 41 -4.79 7.68 -14.21
C LEU A 41 -6.08 7.49 -15.02
N GLN A 42 -7.20 7.20 -14.35
CA GLN A 42 -8.50 7.11 -15.00
C GLN A 42 -8.83 8.42 -15.74
N SER A 43 -8.69 9.57 -15.07
CA SER A 43 -8.95 10.87 -15.70
C SER A 43 -7.99 11.16 -16.86
N GLU A 44 -6.73 10.77 -16.76
CA GLU A 44 -5.77 10.99 -17.84
C GLU A 44 -6.16 10.20 -19.09
N VAL A 45 -6.49 8.91 -18.91
CA VAL A 45 -6.83 7.98 -20.00
C VAL A 45 -8.18 8.30 -20.64
N GLU A 46 -9.20 8.62 -19.84
CA GLU A 46 -10.55 8.94 -20.34
C GLU A 46 -10.58 10.25 -21.13
N TYR A 47 -9.85 11.29 -20.69
CA TYR A 47 -9.93 12.62 -21.33
C TYR A 47 -8.93 12.82 -22.47
N HIS A 48 -7.74 12.20 -22.43
CA HIS A 48 -6.66 12.52 -23.38
C HIS A 48 -6.43 11.46 -24.45
N ALA A 49 -7.19 10.35 -24.43
CA ALA A 49 -7.04 9.22 -25.36
C ALA A 49 -5.58 8.70 -25.46
N THR A 50 -4.76 9.01 -24.45
CA THR A 50 -3.32 8.76 -24.40
C THR A 50 -3.04 7.27 -24.22
N PRO A 51 -2.04 6.72 -24.92
CA PRO A 51 -1.57 5.35 -24.66
C PRO A 51 -1.19 5.16 -23.19
N ILE A 52 -1.48 3.99 -22.64
CA ILE A 52 -1.25 3.68 -21.20
C ILE A 52 0.17 3.96 -20.72
N PRO A 53 1.25 3.60 -21.45
CA PRO A 53 2.60 3.94 -21.00
C PRO A 53 2.85 5.46 -20.89
N GLN A 54 2.21 6.25 -21.75
CA GLN A 54 2.31 7.72 -21.67
C GLN A 54 1.49 8.27 -20.51
N ALA A 55 0.26 7.77 -20.31
CA ALA A 55 -0.60 8.18 -19.20
C ALA A 55 0.05 7.87 -17.84
N LEU A 56 0.62 6.66 -17.67
CA LEU A 56 1.36 6.28 -16.46
C LEU A 56 2.53 7.22 -16.18
N ARG A 57 3.29 7.60 -17.22
CA ARG A 57 4.42 8.54 -17.08
C ARG A 57 3.93 9.94 -16.73
N ALA A 58 2.89 10.44 -17.39
CA ALA A 58 2.34 11.77 -17.15
C ALA A 58 1.82 11.91 -15.71
N VAL A 59 1.00 10.95 -15.27
CA VAL A 59 0.47 10.92 -13.91
C VAL A 59 1.59 10.71 -12.90
N GLY A 60 2.53 9.79 -13.16
CA GLY A 60 3.62 9.49 -12.26
C GLY A 60 4.57 10.68 -12.03
N THR A 61 4.91 11.41 -13.09
CA THR A 61 5.73 12.63 -12.99
C THR A 61 5.02 13.76 -12.25
N ARG A 62 3.69 13.87 -12.38
CA ARG A 62 2.87 14.88 -11.69
C ARG A 62 2.70 14.57 -10.20
N LEU A 63 2.43 13.32 -9.84
CA LEU A 63 2.26 12.91 -8.44
C LEU A 63 3.55 12.98 -7.63
N GLY A 64 4.68 12.57 -8.23
CA GLY A 64 5.95 12.42 -7.52
C GLY A 64 5.88 11.42 -6.35
N GLY A 65 6.87 11.51 -5.45
CA GLY A 65 7.00 10.57 -4.33
C GLY A 65 7.12 9.11 -4.77
N TRP A 66 6.78 8.18 -3.88
CA TRP A 66 6.90 6.75 -4.16
C TRP A 66 5.86 6.25 -5.17
N CYS A 67 4.62 6.77 -5.15
CA CYS A 67 3.59 6.39 -6.13
C CYS A 67 4.02 6.83 -7.53
N GLY A 68 4.51 8.07 -7.64
CA GLY A 68 4.96 8.63 -8.90
C GLY A 68 6.13 7.86 -9.49
N SER A 69 7.15 7.55 -8.68
CA SER A 69 8.28 6.73 -9.12
C SER A 69 7.83 5.34 -9.58
N TRP A 70 6.95 4.70 -8.82
CA TRP A 70 6.43 3.37 -9.16
C TRP A 70 5.66 3.39 -10.51
N LEU A 71 4.81 4.38 -10.75
CA LEU A 71 4.11 4.54 -12.04
C LEU A 71 5.07 4.80 -13.21
N VAL A 72 6.09 5.62 -13.00
CA VAL A 72 7.11 5.91 -14.02
C VAL A 72 7.91 4.64 -14.34
N ASP A 73 8.22 3.80 -13.35
CA ASP A 73 8.90 2.53 -13.55
C ASP A 73 8.03 1.55 -14.36
N MET A 74 6.74 1.47 -14.04
CA MET A 74 5.78 0.69 -14.85
C MET A 74 5.70 1.20 -16.29
N ALA A 75 5.68 2.52 -16.49
CA ALA A 75 5.70 3.13 -17.82
C ALA A 75 6.98 2.79 -18.59
N ASN A 76 8.14 2.84 -17.93
CA ASN A 76 9.44 2.49 -18.51
C ASN A 76 9.46 1.03 -18.98
N VAL A 77 8.92 0.12 -18.17
CA VAL A 77 8.82 -1.31 -18.48
C VAL A 77 7.90 -1.55 -19.67
N LEU A 78 6.71 -0.95 -19.67
CA LEU A 78 5.74 -1.10 -20.76
C LEU A 78 6.15 -0.42 -22.07
N SER A 79 7.08 0.54 -22.02
CA SER A 79 7.61 1.20 -23.21
C SER A 79 8.68 0.37 -23.93
N ARG A 80 9.21 -0.68 -23.30
CA ARG A 80 10.23 -1.54 -23.90
C ARG A 80 9.57 -2.68 -24.67
N PRO A 81 10.07 -3.04 -25.87
CA PRO A 81 9.66 -4.27 -26.53
C PRO A 81 10.12 -5.44 -25.65
N ALA A 82 9.16 -6.12 -25.03
CA ALA A 82 9.39 -7.29 -24.20
C ALA A 82 8.47 -8.41 -24.68
N ASP A 83 8.98 -9.64 -24.69
CA ASP A 83 8.21 -10.82 -25.11
C ASP A 83 7.00 -11.07 -24.19
N SER A 84 7.06 -10.61 -22.93
CA SER A 84 5.95 -10.65 -21.98
C SER A 84 5.89 -9.39 -21.11
N PRO A 85 5.07 -8.38 -21.48
CA PRO A 85 4.90 -7.17 -20.67
C PRO A 85 4.32 -7.46 -19.27
N GLU A 86 3.58 -8.56 -19.11
CA GLU A 86 3.01 -8.96 -17.82
C GLU A 86 4.07 -9.42 -16.81
N ILE A 87 5.05 -10.22 -17.26
CA ILE A 87 6.17 -10.66 -16.42
C ILE A 87 7.03 -9.44 -16.06
N ALA A 88 7.24 -8.56 -17.03
CA ALA A 88 8.04 -7.36 -16.81
C ALA A 88 7.39 -6.43 -15.76
N LEU A 89 6.06 -6.28 -15.78
CA LEU A 89 5.32 -5.50 -14.78
C LEU A 89 5.43 -6.10 -13.36
N GLN A 90 5.45 -7.43 -13.23
CA GLN A 90 5.62 -8.09 -11.92
C GLN A 90 6.99 -7.83 -11.29
N ASN A 91 8.00 -7.49 -12.10
CA ASN A 91 9.33 -7.13 -11.60
C ASN A 91 9.37 -5.70 -11.01
N VAL A 92 8.32 -4.91 -11.16
CA VAL A 92 8.23 -3.56 -10.56
C VAL A 92 7.66 -3.66 -9.14
N SER A 93 8.55 -3.83 -8.16
CA SER A 93 8.18 -4.04 -6.76
C SER A 93 7.55 -2.80 -6.12
N LEU A 94 6.32 -2.97 -5.64
CA LEU A 94 5.59 -1.99 -4.83
C LEU A 94 6.17 -1.92 -3.41
N ALA A 95 6.65 -3.06 -2.89
CA ALA A 95 7.30 -3.12 -1.59
C ALA A 95 8.58 -2.27 -1.57
N SER A 96 9.41 -2.37 -2.61
CA SER A 96 10.60 -1.53 -2.75
C SER A 96 10.25 -0.05 -2.81
N ALA A 97 9.26 0.33 -3.63
CA ALA A 97 8.83 1.72 -3.78
C ALA A 97 8.33 2.32 -2.46
N THR A 98 7.61 1.53 -1.66
CA THR A 98 7.00 1.99 -0.40
C THR A 98 7.86 1.75 0.85
N SER A 99 9.13 1.39 0.67
CA SER A 99 10.03 1.00 1.78
C SER A 99 9.43 -0.09 2.68
N GLY A 100 8.68 -1.04 2.09
CA GLY A 100 8.04 -2.17 2.76
C GLY A 100 6.68 -1.87 3.41
N THR A 101 6.13 -0.67 3.23
CA THR A 101 4.81 -0.31 3.79
C THR A 101 3.67 -1.06 3.10
N LEU A 102 3.78 -1.27 1.79
CA LEU A 102 2.89 -2.13 1.01
C LEU A 102 3.63 -3.40 0.61
N ARG A 103 2.87 -4.47 0.37
CA ARG A 103 3.38 -5.72 -0.19
C ARG A 103 3.16 -5.71 -1.70
N ASP A 104 3.94 -6.48 -2.44
CA ASP A 104 3.73 -6.61 -3.90
C ASP A 104 2.35 -7.20 -4.24
N ALA A 105 1.77 -8.00 -3.35
CA ALA A 105 0.39 -8.48 -3.48
C ALA A 105 -0.65 -7.33 -3.46
N ASP A 106 -0.36 -6.21 -2.79
CA ASP A 106 -1.25 -5.05 -2.77
C ASP A 106 -1.23 -4.31 -4.13
N ALA A 107 -0.30 -4.63 -5.05
CA ALA A 107 -0.27 -4.12 -6.43
C ALA A 107 -1.21 -4.88 -7.39
N GLU A 108 -1.70 -6.06 -7.01
CA GLU A 108 -2.48 -6.94 -7.90
C GLU A 108 -3.71 -6.25 -8.52
N PRO A 109 -4.52 -5.44 -7.80
CA PRO A 109 -5.63 -4.71 -8.41
C PRO A 109 -5.19 -3.83 -9.59
N PHE A 110 -4.02 -3.20 -9.44
CA PHE A 110 -3.45 -2.31 -10.45
C PHE A 110 -2.85 -3.09 -11.63
N LEU A 111 -2.21 -4.23 -11.36
CA LEU A 111 -1.70 -5.12 -12.41
C LEU A 111 -2.82 -5.73 -13.24
N ARG A 112 -3.92 -6.18 -12.60
CA ARG A 112 -5.12 -6.67 -13.28
C ARG A 112 -5.75 -5.60 -14.16
N LEU A 113 -5.77 -4.36 -13.71
CA LEU A 113 -6.22 -3.23 -14.51
C LEU A 113 -5.37 -3.07 -15.77
N LEU A 114 -4.05 -3.07 -15.65
CA LEU A 114 -3.18 -2.92 -16.84
C LEU A 114 -3.33 -4.08 -17.82
N ARG A 115 -3.50 -5.32 -17.34
CA ARG A 115 -3.78 -6.49 -18.18
C ARG A 115 -5.12 -6.36 -18.91
N SER A 116 -6.17 -5.97 -18.21
CA SER A 116 -7.50 -5.81 -18.80
C SER A 116 -7.55 -4.67 -19.81
N ILE A 117 -6.87 -3.56 -19.58
CA ILE A 117 -6.78 -2.46 -20.55
C ILE A 117 -6.00 -2.86 -21.81
N ALA A 118 -4.99 -3.72 -21.70
CA ALA A 118 -4.24 -4.18 -22.88
C ALA A 118 -5.10 -4.98 -23.87
N VAL A 119 -6.21 -5.56 -23.41
CA VAL A 119 -7.12 -6.41 -24.20
C VAL A 119 -8.47 -5.72 -24.47
N ALA A 120 -8.82 -4.70 -23.70
CA ALA A 120 -10.10 -4.01 -23.81
C ALA A 120 -10.16 -3.04 -25.00
N ASP A 121 -11.30 -3.03 -25.70
CA ASP A 121 -11.63 -1.96 -26.63
C ASP A 121 -11.79 -0.63 -25.89
N ARG A 122 -11.43 0.47 -26.55
CA ARG A 122 -11.45 1.84 -25.96
C ARG A 122 -12.80 2.22 -25.35
N ASP A 123 -13.90 1.67 -25.86
CA ASP A 123 -15.26 1.94 -25.37
C ASP A 123 -15.60 1.22 -24.05
N HIS A 124 -14.78 0.26 -23.61
CA HIS A 124 -15.03 -0.57 -22.42
C HIS A 124 -14.03 -0.37 -21.29
N LEU A 125 -13.24 0.71 -21.30
CA LEU A 125 -12.20 0.96 -20.29
C LEU A 125 -12.76 1.29 -18.90
N GLN A 126 -14.02 1.73 -18.78
CA GLN A 126 -14.61 2.10 -17.50
C GLN A 126 -14.75 0.94 -16.51
N GLN A 127 -15.10 -0.25 -16.98
CA GLN A 127 -15.31 -1.41 -16.11
C GLN A 127 -14.02 -1.87 -15.39
N PRO A 128 -12.88 -2.02 -16.09
CA PRO A 128 -11.58 -2.25 -15.45
C PRO A 128 -11.22 -1.26 -14.33
N PHE A 129 -11.39 0.04 -14.58
CA PHE A 129 -11.11 1.07 -13.57
C PHE A 129 -12.03 0.96 -12.36
N LEU A 130 -13.33 0.73 -12.57
CA LEU A 130 -14.28 0.54 -11.48
C LEU A 130 -13.95 -0.70 -10.62
N ALA A 131 -13.58 -1.81 -11.25
CA ALA A 131 -13.19 -3.03 -10.55
C ALA A 131 -11.92 -2.80 -9.70
N ALA A 132 -10.87 -2.20 -10.28
CA ALA A 132 -9.64 -1.90 -9.56
C ALA A 132 -9.86 -0.92 -8.40
N ARG A 133 -10.77 0.05 -8.58
CA ARG A 133 -11.15 1.00 -7.53
C ARG A 133 -11.82 0.28 -6.36
N ALA A 134 -12.81 -0.56 -6.65
CA ALA A 134 -13.53 -1.33 -5.63
C ALA A 134 -12.58 -2.27 -4.85
N ASP A 135 -11.65 -2.93 -5.55
CA ASP A 135 -10.63 -3.78 -4.93
C ASP A 135 -9.72 -2.99 -3.97
N LEU A 136 -9.29 -1.79 -4.36
CA LEU A 136 -8.46 -0.92 -3.51
C LEU A 136 -9.24 -0.35 -2.32
N GLU A 137 -10.50 0.05 -2.51
CA GLU A 137 -11.37 0.51 -1.43
C GLU A 137 -11.59 -0.60 -0.40
N ALA A 138 -11.82 -1.84 -0.84
CA ALA A 138 -11.91 -3.01 0.03
C ALA A 138 -10.59 -3.28 0.77
N ALA A 139 -9.45 -3.19 0.08
CA ALA A 139 -8.13 -3.36 0.71
C ALA A 139 -7.83 -2.27 1.75
N ILE A 140 -8.22 -1.02 1.48
CA ILE A 140 -8.12 0.10 2.42
C ILE A 140 -8.96 -0.18 3.66
N GLN A 141 -10.20 -0.65 3.48
CA GLN A 141 -11.10 -0.95 4.59
C GLN A 141 -10.55 -2.09 5.45
N ALA A 142 -10.10 -3.18 4.83
CA ALA A 142 -9.47 -4.30 5.53
C ALA A 142 -8.23 -3.85 6.32
N ALA A 143 -7.37 -3.02 5.73
CA ALA A 143 -6.19 -2.48 6.42
C ALA A 143 -6.56 -1.55 7.60
N GLN A 144 -7.66 -0.81 7.51
CA GLN A 144 -8.17 0.00 8.62
C GLN A 144 -8.72 -0.87 9.75
N ASP A 145 -9.47 -1.91 9.42
CA ASP A 145 -10.02 -2.84 10.42
C ASP A 145 -8.91 -3.60 11.13
N GLU A 146 -7.89 -4.07 10.39
CA GLU A 146 -6.66 -4.65 10.94
C GLU A 146 -5.95 -3.67 11.90
N ALA A 147 -5.86 -2.39 11.52
CA ALA A 147 -5.24 -1.36 12.37
C ALA A 147 -6.00 -1.13 13.68
N ILE A 148 -7.34 -1.12 13.62
CA ILE A 148 -8.20 -0.95 14.80
C ILE A 148 -8.10 -2.17 15.72
N GLN A 149 -8.14 -3.38 15.16
CA GLN A 149 -8.00 -4.62 15.94
C GLN A 149 -6.61 -4.75 16.56
N GLY A 150 -5.55 -4.47 15.79
CA GLY A 150 -4.18 -4.46 16.25
C GLY A 150 -3.97 -3.47 17.39
N ALA A 151 -4.47 -2.24 17.26
CA ALA A 151 -4.38 -1.23 18.31
C ALA A 151 -4.99 -1.72 19.64
N ARG A 152 -6.15 -2.38 19.60
CA ARG A 152 -6.79 -2.96 20.79
C ARG A 152 -5.95 -4.09 21.40
N LEU A 153 -5.44 -5.00 20.58
CA LEU A 153 -4.63 -6.13 21.06
C LEU A 153 -3.34 -5.66 21.75
N TRP A 154 -2.67 -4.65 21.19
CA TRP A 154 -1.45 -4.07 21.78
C TRP A 154 -1.73 -3.29 23.07
N GLN A 155 -2.88 -2.63 23.19
CA GLN A 155 -3.32 -2.02 24.45
C GLN A 155 -3.51 -3.09 25.53
N TYR A 156 -4.11 -4.24 25.20
CA TYR A 156 -4.28 -5.34 26.14
C TYR A 156 -2.94 -5.99 26.53
N LEU A 157 -2.04 -6.23 25.57
CA LEU A 157 -0.70 -6.77 25.84
C LEU A 157 0.11 -5.85 26.75
N GLY A 158 0.06 -4.53 26.52
CA GLY A 158 0.72 -3.55 27.39
C GLY A 158 0.17 -3.55 28.80
N ALA A 159 -1.16 -3.62 28.96
CA ALA A 159 -1.81 -3.71 30.26
C ALA A 159 -1.47 -5.02 30.98
N LEU A 160 -1.51 -6.15 30.28
CA LEU A 160 -1.23 -7.48 30.84
C LEU A 160 0.25 -7.60 31.26
N ALA A 161 1.18 -7.08 30.46
CA ALA A 161 2.60 -7.02 30.81
C ALA A 161 2.84 -6.14 32.05
N GLY A 162 2.15 -5.00 32.16
CA GLY A 162 2.21 -4.15 33.35
C GLY A 162 1.73 -4.87 34.61
N VAL A 163 0.59 -5.55 34.54
CA VAL A 163 0.04 -6.35 35.66
C VAL A 163 0.99 -7.50 36.04
N PHE A 164 1.55 -8.21 35.06
CA PHE A 164 2.49 -9.30 35.29
C PHE A 164 3.78 -8.83 36.01
N ILE A 165 4.30 -7.66 35.63
CA ILE A 165 5.46 -7.06 36.29
C ILE A 165 5.15 -6.66 37.73
N VAL A 166 3.97 -6.06 37.99
CA VAL A 166 3.52 -5.73 39.35
C VAL A 166 3.41 -6.99 40.21
N LEU A 167 2.85 -8.08 39.67
CA LEU A 167 2.73 -9.36 40.35
C LEU A 167 4.09 -10.01 40.67
N LEU A 168 5.09 -9.89 39.79
CA LEU A 168 6.46 -10.38 40.05
C LEU A 168 7.22 -9.54 41.09
N LEU A 169 6.80 -8.29 41.30
CA LEU A 169 7.45 -7.35 42.22
C LEU A 169 6.90 -7.44 43.65
N LEU A 170 5.67 -7.92 43.79
CA LEU A 170 5.04 -8.30 45.06
C LEU A 170 5.71 -9.57 45.63
#